data_AF-A0A969L999-F1
#
_entry.id   AF-A0A969L999-F1
#
_cell.length_a   1.000
_cell.length_b   1.000
_cell.length_c   1.000
_cell.angle_alpha   90.00
_cell.angle_beta   90.00
_cell.angle_gamma   90.00
#
_symmetry.space_group_name_H-M   'P 1'
#
loop_
_entity.id
_entity.type
_entity.pdbx_description
1 polymer ?
#
loop_
_entity_poly.entity_id
_entity_poly.type
_entity_poly.pdbx_seq_one_letter_code
_entity_poly.pdbx_strand_id
1 'polypeptide(L)'
;MSEPTTQSPPLASLTVADLEKLIRRVVREEVARLQARQPSLLNDWSQEGPDDPAGDAALLAEILAEIEREQTEPLEWMRLEDFKIELRREGLLP
;
A
#
# COMPACT_ATOMS: atom_id res chain seq x y z
N MET A 1 -44.66 14.89 51.39
CA MET A 1 -44.54 14.68 49.94
C MET A 1 -43.22 15.33 49.52
N SER A 2 -42.17 14.55 49.30
CA SER A 2 -40.85 15.06 48.90
C SER A 2 -40.57 14.53 47.51
N GLU A 3 -40.42 15.43 46.53
CA GLU A 3 -39.98 15.05 45.19
C GLU A 3 -38.48 14.73 45.21
N PRO A 4 -38.02 13.64 44.57
CA PRO A 4 -36.60 13.43 44.36
C PRO A 4 -36.16 14.29 43.17
N THR A 5 -35.38 15.33 43.42
CA THR A 5 -34.64 16.03 42.38
C THR A 5 -33.62 15.05 41.78
N THR A 6 -33.92 14.53 40.59
CA THR A 6 -32.95 13.79 39.79
C THR A 6 -31.83 14.73 39.37
N GLN A 7 -30.73 14.75 40.13
CA GLN A 7 -29.49 15.38 39.71
C GLN A 7 -28.90 14.54 38.56
N SER A 8 -28.96 15.08 37.35
CA SER A 8 -28.19 14.52 36.22
C SER A 8 -26.70 14.60 36.54
N PRO A 9 -25.91 13.53 36.29
CA PRO A 9 -24.47 13.56 36.52
C PRO A 9 -23.83 14.64 35.66
N PRO A 10 -22.80 15.35 36.16
CA PRO A 10 -22.13 16.37 35.36
C PRO A 10 -21.50 15.70 34.13
N LEU A 11 -21.80 16.22 32.94
CA LEU A 11 -21.05 15.92 31.73
C LEU A 11 -19.59 16.27 32.03
N ALA A 12 -18.74 15.26 32.15
CA ALA A 12 -17.32 15.46 32.44
C ALA A 12 -16.74 16.37 31.36
N SER A 13 -16.44 17.62 31.72
CA SER A 13 -15.82 18.58 30.83
C SER A 13 -14.37 18.15 30.63
N LEU A 14 -14.12 17.41 29.55
CA LEU A 14 -12.77 17.04 29.14
C LEU A 14 -12.02 18.32 28.79
N THR A 15 -10.94 18.60 29.52
CA THR A 15 -10.10 19.76 29.19
C THR A 15 -9.30 19.46 27.92
N VAL A 16 -8.85 20.51 27.22
CA VAL A 16 -7.97 20.36 26.04
C VAL A 16 -6.69 19.60 26.39
N ALA A 17 -6.15 19.81 27.60
CA ALA A 17 -4.96 19.09 28.08
C ALA A 17 -5.21 17.59 28.29
N ASP A 18 -6.41 17.22 28.74
CA ASP A 18 -6.78 15.82 28.93
C ASP A 18 -7.04 15.12 27.59
N LEU A 19 -7.63 15.84 26.63
CA LEU A 19 -7.76 15.38 25.25
C LEU A 19 -6.40 15.17 24.59
N GLU A 20 -5.48 16.12 24.76
CA GLU A 20 -4.13 16.01 24.20
C GLU A 20 -3.36 14.81 24.78
N LYS A 21 -3.44 14.59 26.09
CA LYS A 21 -2.86 13.41 26.74
C LYS A 21 -3.47 12.12 26.20
N LEU A 22 -4.78 12.08 26.00
CA LEU A 22 -5.47 10.93 25.45
C LEU A 22 -5.02 10.64 24.01
N ILE A 23 -4.97 11.67 23.16
CA ILE A 23 -4.50 11.56 21.77
C ILE A 23 -3.06 11.04 21.75
N ARG A 24 -2.15 11.64 22.54
CA ARG A 24 -0.75 11.20 22.60
C ARG A 24 -0.62 9.74 23.04
N ARG A 25 -1.46 9.29 23.98
CA ARG A 25 -1.48 7.88 24.41
C ARG A 25 -1.97 6.96 23.29
N VAL A 26 -3.09 7.27 22.66
CA VAL A 26 -3.65 6.44 21.58
C VAL A 26 -2.68 6.37 20.41
N VAL A 27 -2.09 7.50 19.98
CA VAL A 27 -1.10 7.53 18.91
C VAL A 27 0.11 6.65 19.25
N ARG A 28 0.64 6.74 20.49
CA ARG A 28 1.77 5.90 20.91
C ARG A 28 1.42 4.41 20.87
N GLU A 29 0.24 4.04 21.35
CA GLU A 29 -0.21 2.65 21.35
C GLU A 29 -0.45 2.12 19.92
N GLU A 30 -1.03 2.94 19.03
CA GLU A 30 -1.22 2.55 17.62
C GLU A 30 0.11 2.42 16.87
N VAL A 31 1.05 3.34 17.08
CA VAL A 31 2.39 3.23 16.48
C VAL A 31 3.10 1.96 16.97
N ALA A 32 3.02 1.65 18.26
CA ALA A 32 3.58 0.41 18.79
C ALA A 32 2.89 -0.84 18.20
N ARG A 33 1.56 -0.81 18.04
CA ARG A 33 0.79 -1.88 17.38
C ARG A 33 1.20 -2.07 15.92
N LEU A 34 1.39 -0.97 15.17
CA LEU A 34 1.82 -1.01 13.78
C LEU A 34 3.26 -1.53 13.63
N GLN A 35 4.15 -1.16 14.55
CA GLN A 35 5.53 -1.69 14.57
C GLN A 35 5.59 -3.16 14.97
N ALA A 36 4.66 -3.63 15.80
CA ALA A 36 4.55 -5.04 16.18
C ALA A 36 3.89 -5.92 15.11
N ARG A 37 3.17 -5.33 14.15
CA ARG A 37 2.73 -6.05 12.95
C ARG A 37 3.96 -6.29 12.08
N GLN A 38 4.16 -7.55 11.67
CA GLN A 38 5.25 -7.94 10.78
C GLN A 38 5.33 -6.98 9.58
N PRO A 39 6.55 -6.67 9.08
CA PRO A 39 6.69 -5.86 7.87
C PRO A 39 5.81 -6.45 6.77
N SER A 40 5.09 -5.60 6.05
CA SER A 40 4.33 -6.06 4.89
C SER A 40 5.30 -6.76 3.94
N LEU A 41 4.83 -7.76 3.21
CA LEU A 41 5.64 -8.42 2.16
C LEU A 41 6.19 -7.41 1.13
N LEU A 42 5.56 -6.25 0.98
CA LEU A 42 6.04 -5.13 0.14
C LEU A 42 7.28 -4.42 0.70
N ASN A 43 7.52 -4.54 2.01
CA ASN A 43 8.70 -4.02 2.70
C ASN A 43 9.74 -5.12 2.97
N ASP A 44 9.47 -6.36 2.58
CA ASP A 44 10.41 -7.47 2.67
C ASP A 44 11.10 -7.68 1.32
N TRP A 45 12.26 -7.04 1.19
CA TRP A 45 13.07 -7.06 -0.03
C TRP A 45 14.05 -8.24 -0.02
N SER A 46 13.94 -9.16 0.94
CA SER A 46 14.81 -10.34 1.03
C SER A 46 14.72 -11.27 -0.18
N GLN A 47 13.70 -11.10 -1.03
CA GLN A 47 13.49 -11.86 -2.27
C GLN A 47 14.21 -11.26 -3.49
N GLU A 48 14.70 -10.02 -3.43
CA GLU A 48 15.36 -9.35 -4.58
C GLU A 48 16.78 -9.87 -4.88
N GLY A 49 17.29 -10.82 -4.08
CA GLY A 49 18.65 -11.30 -4.24
C GLY A 49 19.67 -10.26 -3.78
N PRO A 50 20.97 -10.49 -4.01
CA PRO A 50 22.00 -9.50 -3.67
C PRO A 50 21.91 -8.29 -4.61
N ASP A 51 22.20 -7.10 -4.08
CA ASP A 51 22.36 -5.89 -4.90
C ASP A 51 23.37 -6.16 -6.04
N ASP A 52 22.93 -6.00 -7.29
CA ASP A 52 23.76 -6.16 -8.49
C ASP A 52 23.68 -4.90 -9.37
N PRO A 53 24.41 -3.83 -9.00
CA PRO A 53 24.40 -2.58 -9.77
C PRO A 53 24.87 -2.74 -11.21
N ALA A 54 25.70 -3.75 -11.50
CA ALA A 54 26.21 -4.01 -12.84
C ALA A 54 25.14 -4.70 -13.70
N GLY A 55 24.44 -5.69 -13.12
CA GLY A 55 23.26 -6.31 -13.73
C GLY A 55 22.15 -5.30 -13.99
N ASP A 56 21.85 -4.44 -13.01
CA ASP A 56 20.85 -3.38 -13.13
C ASP A 56 21.19 -2.40 -14.25
N ALA A 57 22.46 -1.98 -14.35
CA ALA A 57 22.91 -1.09 -15.41
C ALA A 57 22.85 -1.73 -16.80
N ALA A 58 23.15 -3.03 -16.90
CA ALA A 58 23.04 -3.78 -18.15
C ALA A 58 21.57 -3.92 -18.58
N LEU A 59 20.68 -4.31 -17.66
CA LEU A 59 19.25 -4.42 -17.91
C LEU A 59 18.63 -3.07 -18.31
N LEU A 60 19.03 -1.99 -17.64
CA LEU A 60 18.58 -0.64 -17.99
C LEU A 60 19.03 -0.25 -19.41
N ALA A 61 20.26 -0.56 -19.80
CA ALA A 61 20.75 -0.28 -21.15
C ALA A 61 19.95 -1.07 -22.22
N GLU A 62 19.63 -2.33 -21.95
CA GLU A 62 18.80 -3.16 -22.83
C GLU A 62 17.39 -2.58 -22.99
N ILE A 63 16.74 -2.21 -21.89
CA ILE A 63 15.39 -1.61 -21.92
C ILE A 63 15.39 -0.28 -22.68
N LEU A 64 16.39 0.57 -22.47
CA LEU A 64 16.48 1.85 -23.19
C LEU A 64 16.65 1.65 -24.69
N ALA A 65 17.47 0.67 -25.09
CA ALA A 65 17.63 0.31 -26.50
C ALA A 65 16.31 -0.20 -27.11
N GLU A 66 15.54 -0.99 -26.37
CA GLU A 66 14.23 -1.49 -26.81
C GLU A 66 13.20 -0.37 -26.95
N ILE A 67 13.17 0.58 -26.01
CA ILE A 67 12.30 1.77 -26.08
C ILE A 67 12.66 2.63 -27.30
N GLU A 68 13.94 2.81 -27.60
CA GLU A 68 14.38 3.54 -28.78
C GLU A 68 13.99 2.79 -30.07
N ARG A 69 14.17 1.47 -30.08
CA ARG A 69 13.74 0.60 -31.17
C ARG A 69 12.24 0.75 -31.42
N GLU A 70 11.39 0.64 -30.40
CA GLU A 70 9.94 0.79 -30.52
C GLU A 70 9.47 2.18 -30.99
N GLN A 71 10.23 3.24 -30.68
CA GLN A 71 9.93 4.57 -31.22
C GLN A 71 10.16 4.64 -32.74
N THR A 72 11.16 3.91 -33.25
CA THR A 72 11.50 3.87 -34.68
C THR A 72 10.69 2.83 -35.46
N GLU A 73 10.40 1.71 -34.82
CA GLU A 73 9.65 0.57 -35.35
C GLU A 73 8.63 0.12 -34.30
N PRO A 74 7.46 0.80 -34.22
CA PRO A 74 6.44 0.44 -33.25
C PRO A 74 6.04 -1.01 -33.45
N LEU A 75 6.22 -1.82 -32.41
CA LEU A 75 5.64 -3.15 -32.38
C LEU A 75 4.13 -3.01 -32.52
N GLU A 76 3.52 -3.89 -33.30
CA GLU A 76 2.06 -3.95 -33.36
C GLU A 76 1.59 -4.68 -32.09
N TRP A 77 1.44 -3.92 -31.00
CA TRP A 77 0.93 -4.45 -29.75
C TRP A 77 -0.53 -4.85 -29.94
N MET A 78 -0.82 -6.15 -29.84
CA MET A 78 -2.20 -6.63 -29.79
C MET A 78 -2.88 -6.04 -28.55
N ARG A 79 -4.12 -5.55 -28.72
CA ARG A 79 -4.90 -5.06 -27.58
C ARG A 79 -5.13 -6.20 -26.60
N LEU A 80 -5.11 -5.88 -25.31
CA LEU A 80 -5.31 -6.87 -24.25
C LEU A 80 -6.62 -7.64 -24.42
N GLU A 81 -7.67 -6.98 -24.92
CA GLU A 81 -8.96 -7.61 -25.22
C GLU A 81 -8.85 -8.66 -26.33
N ASP A 82 -8.09 -8.36 -27.39
CA ASP A 82 -7.86 -9.28 -28.51
C ASP A 82 -7.01 -10.48 -28.06
N PHE A 83 -5.99 -10.23 -27.22
CA PHE A 83 -5.19 -11.29 -26.60
C PHE A 83 -6.05 -12.21 -25.72
N LYS A 84 -6.95 -11.65 -24.91
CA LYS A 84 -7.87 -12.44 -24.07
C LYS A 84 -8.82 -13.30 -24.91
N ILE A 85 -9.27 -12.80 -26.06
CA ILE A 85 -10.10 -13.56 -27.00
C ILE A 85 -9.29 -14.73 -27.55
N GLU A 86 -8.05 -14.51 -27.95
CA GLU A 86 -7.16 -15.55 -28.47
C GLU A 86 -6.86 -16.61 -27.41
N LEU A 87 -6.53 -16.21 -26.18
CA LEU A 87 -6.33 -17.14 -25.06
C LEU A 87 -7.59 -17.96 -24.75
N ARG A 88 -8.79 -17.40 -24.87
CA ARG A 88 -10.04 -18.17 -24.72
C ARG A 88 -10.25 -19.14 -25.88
N ARG A 89 -9.88 -18.76 -27.10
CA ARG A 89 -9.92 -19.65 -28.28
C ARG A 89 -9.02 -20.86 -28.10
N GLU A 90 -7.85 -20.65 -27.51
CA GLU A 90 -6.86 -21.70 -27.19
C GLU A 90 -7.19 -22.46 -25.88
N GLY A 91 -8.27 -22.10 -25.19
CA GLY A 91 -8.69 -22.75 -23.94
C GLY A 91 -7.78 -22.46 -22.73
N LEU A 92 -6.94 -21.44 -22.82
CA LEU A 92 -6.01 -20.99 -21.77
C LEU A 92 -6.64 -19.97 -20.81
N LEU A 93 -7.80 -19.42 -21.19
CA LEU A 93 -8.66 -18.62 -20.32
C LEU A 93 -10.09 -19.22 -20.32
N PRO A 94 -10.77 -19.24 -19.16
CA PRO A 94 -12.17 -19.65 -19.07
C PRO A 94 -13.13 -18.71 -19.81
#